data_AF-A0A956G1I4-F1
#
_entry.id   AF-A0A956G1I4-F1
#
_cell.length_a   1.000
_cell.length_b   1.000
_cell.length_c   1.000
_cell.angle_alpha   90.00
_cell.angle_beta   90.00
_cell.angle_gamma   90.00
#
_symmetry.space_group_name_H-M   'P 1'
#
loop_
_entity.id
_entity.type
_entity.pdbx_description
1 polymer ?
#
loop_
_entity_poly.entity_id
_entity_poly.type
_entity_poly.pdbx_seq_one_letter_code
_entity_poly.pdbx_strand_id
1 'polypeptide(L)'
;TGYMFPLIKGTEVIAGAMVLAGVRVPLALLLLAPILVNILAFHLVLAPAGSVIAVALVAAEIGLAWLYRGAWQGVLGGEVEPRGAAIEPAPSPSTSMA
;
A
#
# COMPACT_ATOMS: atom_id res chain seq x y z
N THR A 1 -14.03 -19.45 11.84
CA THR A 1 -12.88 -19.89 11.02
C THR A 1 -11.62 -19.19 11.53
N GLY A 2 -10.46 -19.83 11.46
CA GLY A 2 -9.21 -19.30 12.01
C GLY A 2 -8.34 -18.50 11.04
N TYR A 3 -8.87 -18.09 9.87
CA TYR A 3 -8.05 -17.53 8.77
C TYR A 3 -7.63 -16.07 8.99
N MET A 4 -8.46 -15.26 9.66
CA MET A 4 -8.25 -13.81 9.80
C MET A 4 -6.97 -13.49 10.57
N PHE A 5 -6.73 -14.15 11.70
CA PHE A 5 -5.60 -13.84 12.55
C PHE A 5 -4.25 -14.19 11.89
N PRO A 6 -4.06 -15.39 11.29
CA PRO A 6 -2.88 -15.70 10.48
C PRO A 6 -2.70 -14.77 9.29
N LEU A 7 -3.77 -14.37 8.60
CA LEU A 7 -3.69 -13.45 7.47
C LEU A 7 -3.18 -12.06 7.90
N ILE A 8 -3.77 -11.50 8.95
CA ILE A 8 -3.34 -10.20 9.50
C ILE A 8 -1.90 -10.29 9.99
N LYS A 9 -1.58 -11.25 10.86
CA LYS A 9 -0.24 -11.37 11.45
C LYS A 9 0.82 -11.73 10.43
N GLY A 10 0.50 -12.59 9.46
CA GLY A 10 1.40 -12.89 8.34
C GLY A 10 1.72 -11.64 7.53
N THR A 11 0.71 -10.84 7.21
CA THR A 11 0.89 -9.58 6.45
C THR A 11 1.71 -8.57 7.26
N GLU A 12 1.42 -8.38 8.55
CA GLU A 12 2.19 -7.51 9.45
C GLU A 12 3.66 -7.92 9.54
N VAL A 13 3.94 -9.22 9.71
CA VAL A 13 5.33 -9.72 9.84
C VAL A 13 6.09 -9.52 8.53
N ILE A 14 5.47 -9.83 7.38
CA ILE A 14 6.12 -9.67 6.07
C ILE A 14 6.39 -8.19 5.79
N ALA A 15 5.38 -7.33 5.95
CA ALA A 15 5.53 -5.90 5.69
C ALA A 15 6.48 -5.24 6.70
N GLY A 16 6.40 -5.59 7.97
CA GLY A 16 7.33 -5.14 9.00
C GLY A 16 8.77 -5.55 8.69
N ALA A 17 9.00 -6.78 8.24
CA ALA A 17 10.31 -7.24 7.82
C ALA A 17 10.83 -6.45 6.61
N MET A 18 9.98 -6.11 5.64
CA MET A 18 10.35 -5.25 4.51
C MET A 18 10.81 -3.85 4.96
N VAL A 19 10.08 -3.23 5.91
CA VAL A 19 10.46 -1.94 6.51
C VAL A 19 11.82 -2.05 7.21
N LEU A 20 12.00 -3.06 8.06
CA LEU A 20 13.24 -3.26 8.82
C LEU A 20 14.44 -3.58 7.91
N ALA A 21 14.22 -4.32 6.83
CA ALA A 21 15.25 -4.62 5.84
C ALA A 21 15.52 -3.46 4.87
N GLY A 22 14.73 -2.37 4.92
CA GLY A 22 14.87 -1.23 4.02
C GLY A 22 14.52 -1.54 2.56
N VAL A 23 13.78 -2.62 2.30
CA VAL A 23 13.43 -3.07 0.94
C VAL A 23 11.98 -2.75 0.62
N ARG A 24 11.72 -2.12 -0.53
CA ARG A 24 10.37 -1.81 -1.02
C ARG A 24 9.50 -1.10 0.05
N VAL A 25 10.12 -0.20 0.81
CA VAL A 25 9.49 0.47 1.97
C VAL A 25 8.12 1.08 1.64
N PRO A 26 7.92 1.84 0.54
CA PRO A 26 6.60 2.39 0.22
C PRO A 26 5.50 1.33 0.03
N LEU A 27 5.83 0.18 -0.55
CA LEU A 27 4.88 -0.93 -0.66
C LEU A 27 4.55 -1.54 0.70
N ALA A 28 5.56 -1.69 1.58
CA ALA A 28 5.35 -2.21 2.92
C ALA A 28 4.44 -1.29 3.75
N LEU A 29 4.67 0.02 3.69
CA LEU A 29 3.83 1.03 4.33
C LEU A 29 2.39 0.95 3.79
N LEU A 30 2.21 0.82 2.47
CA LEU A 30 0.89 0.67 1.87
C LEU A 30 0.13 -0.56 2.40
N LEU A 31 0.81 -1.68 2.63
CA LEU A 31 0.23 -2.89 3.21
C LEU A 31 -0.12 -2.71 4.70
N LEU A 32 0.71 -1.99 5.45
CA LEU A 32 0.53 -1.75 6.88
C LEU A 32 -0.57 -0.72 7.17
N ALA A 33 -0.74 0.29 6.32
CA ALA A 33 -1.67 1.40 6.54
C ALA A 33 -3.09 0.98 6.98
N PRO A 34 -3.83 0.12 6.26
CA PRO A 34 -5.18 -0.28 6.69
C PRO A 34 -5.16 -1.12 7.98
N ILE A 35 -4.10 -1.90 8.21
CA ILE A 35 -3.95 -2.72 9.42
C ILE A 35 -3.73 -1.82 10.64
N LEU A 36 -2.86 -0.82 10.53
CA LEU A 36 -2.58 0.12 11.62
C LEU A 36 -3.78 1.02 11.93
N VAL A 37 -4.55 1.44 10.92
CA VAL A 37 -5.82 2.15 11.13
C VAL A 37 -6.79 1.29 11.96
N ASN A 38 -6.93 0.01 11.60
CA ASN A 38 -7.78 -0.91 12.35
C ASN A 38 -7.27 -1.16 13.79
N ILE A 39 -5.95 -1.30 13.98
CA ILE A 39 -5.33 -1.43 15.31
C ILE A 39 -5.61 -0.19 16.15
N LEU A 40 -5.44 1.00 15.60
CA LEU A 40 -5.71 2.25 16.32
C LEU A 40 -7.18 2.34 16.72
N ALA A 41 -8.10 2.13 15.79
CA ALA A 41 -9.53 2.16 16.07
C ALA A 41 -9.94 1.15 17.15
N PHE A 42 -9.42 -0.08 17.07
CA PHE A 42 -9.66 -1.12 18.07
C PHE A 42 -9.20 -0.70 19.47
N HIS A 43 -7.99 -0.15 19.61
CA HIS A 43 -7.48 0.25 20.92
C HIS A 43 -8.20 1.48 21.46
N LEU A 44 -8.55 2.45 20.61
CA LEU A 44 -9.29 3.63 21.05
C LEU A 44 -10.71 3.31 21.54
N VAL A 45 -11.38 2.32 20.93
CA VAL A 45 -12.78 2.00 21.24
C VAL A 45 -12.93 0.85 22.24
N LEU A 46 -12.13 -0.22 22.09
CA LEU A 46 -12.36 -1.49 22.78
C LEU A 46 -11.25 -1.86 23.77
N ALA A 47 -10.02 -1.40 23.57
CA ALA A 47 -8.88 -1.77 24.42
C ALA A 47 -7.91 -0.60 24.70
N PRO A 48 -8.31 0.42 25.49
CA PRO A 48 -7.54 1.65 25.66
C PRO A 48 -6.13 1.47 26.24
N ALA A 49 -5.89 0.38 26.98
CA ALA A 49 -4.59 0.05 27.55
C ALA A 49 -3.49 -0.08 26.48
N GLY A 50 -3.83 -0.46 25.24
CA GLY A 50 -2.87 -0.53 24.12
C GLY A 50 -2.84 0.71 23.22
N SER A 51 -3.55 1.79 23.56
CA SER A 51 -3.61 2.99 22.70
C SER A 51 -2.26 3.65 22.51
N VAL A 52 -1.38 3.64 23.52
CA VAL A 52 -0.05 4.25 23.43
C VAL A 52 0.78 3.61 22.33
N ILE A 53 0.84 2.28 22.29
CA ILE A 53 1.60 1.57 21.25
C ILE A 53 0.93 1.71 19.88
N ALA A 54 -0.40 1.70 19.81
CA ALA A 54 -1.12 1.91 18.55
C ALA A 54 -0.83 3.30 17.95
N VAL A 55 -0.83 4.35 18.78
CA VAL A 55 -0.47 5.72 18.38
C VAL A 55 0.99 5.79 17.93
N ALA A 56 1.91 5.15 18.66
CA ALA A 56 3.32 5.13 18.30
C ALA A 56 3.56 4.46 16.94
N LEU A 57 2.89 3.34 16.65
CA LEU A 57 2.96 2.66 15.36
C LEU A 57 2.43 3.53 14.22
N VAL A 58 1.28 4.17 14.41
CA VAL A 58 0.70 5.08 13.40
C VAL A 58 1.60 6.31 13.19
N ALA A 59 2.20 6.85 14.26
CA ALA A 59 3.15 7.95 14.14
C ALA A 59 4.41 7.56 13.37
N ALA A 60 4.95 6.36 13.62
CA ALA A 60 6.08 5.82 12.88
C ALA A 60 5.74 5.61 11.39
N GLU A 61 4.58 5.02 11.09
CA GLU A 61 4.06 4.82 9.74
C GLU A 61 3.97 6.15 8.97
N ILE A 62 3.34 7.16 9.58
CA ILE A 62 3.21 8.51 8.99
C ILE A 62 4.60 9.15 8.79
N GLY A 63 5.49 9.03 9.78
CA GLY A 63 6.84 9.57 9.71
C GLY A 63 7.65 8.97 8.55
N LEU A 64 7.57 7.65 8.36
CA LEU A 64 8.19 6.98 7.22
C LEU A 64 7.51 7.35 5.91
N ALA A 65 6.18 7.36 5.84
CA ALA A 65 5.45 7.77 4.64
C ALA A 65 5.82 9.20 4.20
N TRP A 66 6.05 10.10 5.17
CA TRP A 66 6.53 11.45 4.93
C TRP A 66 7.98 11.48 4.44
N LEU A 67 8.88 10.70 5.05
CA LEU A 67 10.29 10.61 4.63
C LEU A 67 10.41 10.06 3.19
N TYR A 68 9.59 9.07 2.84
CA TYR A 68 9.53 8.47 1.51
C TYR A 68 8.53 9.18 0.57
N ARG A 69 8.11 10.42 0.87
CA ARG A 69 7.01 11.09 0.15
C ARG A 69 7.21 11.20 -1.37
N GLY A 70 8.46 11.27 -1.82
CA GLY A 70 8.80 11.29 -3.25
C GLY A 70 8.39 10.03 -4.00
N ALA A 71 8.26 8.89 -3.30
CA ALA A 71 7.87 7.62 -3.91
C ALA A 71 6.37 7.52 -4.23
N TRP A 72 5.52 8.41 -3.69
CA TRP A 72 4.06 8.32 -3.85
C TRP A 72 3.51 9.00 -5.10
N GLN A 73 4.34 9.66 -5.91
CA GLN A 73 3.85 10.41 -7.08
C GLN A 73 3.06 9.51 -8.05
N GLY A 74 3.52 8.29 -8.32
CA GLY A 74 2.80 7.36 -9.19
C GLY A 74 1.53 6.76 -8.56
N VAL A 75 1.41 6.77 -7.23
CA VAL A 75 0.23 6.25 -6.51
C VAL A 75 -0.84 7.32 -6.35
N LEU A 76 -0.43 8.58 -6.13
CA LEU A 76 -1.33 9.70 -5.85
C LEU A 76 -1.55 10.61 -7.07
N GLY A 77 -0.71 10.52 -8.10
CA GLY A 77 -0.71 11.39 -9.27
C GLY A 77 -1.77 11.08 -10.33
N GLY A 78 -2.63 10.07 -10.13
CA GLY A 78 -3.84 9.83 -10.93
C GLY A 78 -3.63 9.26 -12.35
N GLU A 79 -2.48 9.48 -12.97
CA GLU A 79 -2.20 8.97 -14.32
C GLU A 79 -1.49 7.61 -14.24
N VAL A 80 -2.29 6.54 -14.26
CA VAL A 80 -1.80 5.17 -14.45
C VAL A 80 -2.28 4.69 -15.81
N GLU A 81 -1.55 5.06 -16.87
CA GLU A 81 -1.82 4.48 -18.18
C GLU A 81 -1.31 3.04 -18.21
N PRO A 82 -2.15 2.04 -18.52
CA PRO A 82 -1.69 0.67 -18.68
C PRO A 82 -0.64 0.63 -19.79
N ARG A 83 0.59 0.22 -19.44
CA ARG A 83 1.67 0.05 -20.41
C ARG A 83 1.27 -1.05 -21.39
N GLY A 84 0.65 -0.65 -22.50
CA GLY A 84 0.08 -1.55 -23.50
C GLY A 84 -1.13 -0.98 -24.27
N ALA A 85 -1.82 0.05 -23.78
CA ALA A 85 -2.95 0.66 -24.50
C ALA A 85 -2.54 1.45 -25.77
N ALA A 86 -1.25 1.79 -25.89
CA ALA A 86 -0.69 2.53 -27.02
C ALA A 86 -0.19 1.67 -28.20
N ILE A 87 -0.50 0.37 -28.22
CA ILE A 87 -0.25 -0.54 -29.35
C ILE A 87 -1.64 -1.06 -29.76
N GLU A 88 -2.41 -0.39 -30.62
CA GLU A 88 -2.30 -0.45 -32.08
C GLU A 88 -3.38 0.48 -32.68
N PRO A 89 -3.06 1.51 -33.50
CA PRO A 89 -4.07 2.05 -34.40
C PRO A 89 -4.40 0.96 -35.43
N ALA A 90 -5.65 0.52 -35.45
CA ALA A 90 -6.14 -0.48 -36.40
C ALA A 90 -5.64 -0.16 -37.81
N PRO A 91 -5.08 -1.15 -38.55
CA PRO A 91 -4.61 -0.91 -39.90
C PRO A 91 -5.75 -0.32 -40.73
N SER A 92 -5.51 0.84 -41.34
CA SER A 92 -6.45 1.43 -42.29
C SER A 92 -6.67 0.44 -43.43
N PRO A 93 -7.93 0.20 -43.85
CA PRO A 93 -8.18 -0.67 -44.98
C PRO A 93 -7.42 -0.10 -46.17
N SER A 94 -6.45 -0.84 -46.67
CA SER A 94 -5.74 -0.50 -47.88
C SER A 94 -6.74 -0.48 -49.02
N THR A 95 -7.23 0.71 -49.38
CA THR A 95 -7.84 0.96 -50.68
C THR A 95 -6.75 0.75 -51.72
N SER A 96 -6.60 -0.49 -52.17
CA SER A 96 -5.80 -0.84 -53.34
C SER A 96 -6.41 -2.08 -53.97
N MET A 97 -7.31 -1.85 -54.92
CA MET A 97 -7.72 -2.61 -56.11
C MET A 97 -9.07 -2.00 -56.49
N ALA A 98 -9.36 -1.51 -57.69
CA ALA A 98 -8.65 -1.28 -58.95
C ALA A 98 -9.55 -0.30 -59.73
#